data_AF-A0A8S3YE37-F1
#
_entry.id   AF-A0A8S3YE37-F1
#
_cell.length_a   1.000
_cell.length_b   1.000
_cell.length_c   1.000
_cell.angle_alpha   90.00
_cell.angle_beta   90.00
_cell.angle_gamma   90.00
#
_symmetry.space_group_name_H-M   'P 1'
#
loop_
_entity.id
_entity.type
_entity.pdbx_description
1 polymer ?
#
loop_
_entity_poly.entity_id
_entity_poly.type
_entity_poly.pdbx_seq_one_letter_code
_entity_poly.pdbx_strand_id
1 'polypeptide(L)'
;MSVILNNDLCKQYGVKAITLLLPQSKASGLRCRVDEHETRIYEVANGSYQMTLKWNAQGKECNIKINIHDNGSVELLESNSVTEEQLRANKEVIIGRQYEAKPLHEALASQLQQTQLQQSSEEVKFFVAAFNKCRRLEWPTIKASSFCCSK
;
A
#
# COMPACT_ATOMS: atom_id res chain seq x y z
N MET A 1 14.52 -8.29 -3.08
CA MET A 1 15.59 -7.32 -3.40
C MET A 1 15.95 -6.39 -2.25
N SER A 2 14.98 -5.86 -1.48
CA SER A 2 15.24 -5.04 -0.26
C SER A 2 16.14 -5.72 0.78
N VAL A 3 16.16 -7.06 0.81
CA VAL A 3 17.01 -7.87 1.69
C VAL A 3 18.51 -7.80 1.31
N ILE A 4 18.84 -7.49 0.05
CA ILE A 4 20.24 -7.58 -0.42
C ILE A 4 21.07 -6.42 0.14
N LEU A 5 20.56 -5.19 0.10
CA LEU A 5 21.27 -4.02 0.65
C LEU A 5 21.26 -3.94 2.17
N ASN A 6 20.23 -4.51 2.81
CA ASN A 6 20.15 -4.60 4.27
C ASN A 6 20.89 -5.83 4.84
N ASN A 7 21.56 -6.62 4.01
CA ASN A 7 22.37 -7.74 4.45
C ASN A 7 23.64 -7.22 5.17
N ASP A 8 24.02 -7.86 6.27
CA ASP A 8 25.23 -7.55 7.04
C ASP A 8 26.50 -7.49 6.16
N LEU A 9 26.55 -8.27 5.07
CA LEU A 9 27.63 -8.23 4.09
C LEU A 9 27.72 -6.87 3.38
N CYS A 10 26.60 -6.28 2.94
CA CYS A 10 26.63 -4.98 2.29
C CYS A 10 27.09 -3.88 3.26
N LYS A 11 26.67 -3.97 4.52
CA LYS A 11 27.14 -3.07 5.59
C LYS A 11 28.64 -3.24 5.86
N GLN A 12 29.11 -4.49 5.99
CA GLN A 12 30.51 -4.83 6.23
C GLN A 12 31.44 -4.27 5.15
N TYR A 13 31.03 -4.35 3.88
CA TYR A 13 31.82 -3.87 2.74
C TYR A 13 31.50 -2.42 2.33
N GLY A 14 30.67 -1.70 3.08
CA GLY A 14 30.31 -0.31 2.78
C GLY A 14 29.58 -0.14 1.44
N VAL A 15 28.86 -1.16 0.97
CA VAL A 15 28.09 -1.12 -0.28
C VAL A 15 26.90 -0.19 -0.09
N LYS A 16 26.99 1.02 -0.67
CA LYS A 16 25.93 2.04 -0.58
C LYS A 16 24.87 1.90 -1.68
N ALA A 17 25.18 1.24 -2.79
CA ALA A 17 24.27 1.10 -3.92
C ALA A 17 24.53 -0.17 -4.73
N ILE A 18 23.45 -0.72 -5.30
CA ILE A 18 23.46 -1.81 -6.28
C ILE A 18 22.66 -1.35 -7.49
N THR A 19 23.23 -1.51 -8.68
CA THR A 19 22.53 -1.23 -9.94
C THR A 19 22.36 -2.53 -10.71
N LEU A 20 21.12 -2.87 -11.04
CA LEU A 20 20.77 -3.96 -11.94
C LEU A 20 20.72 -3.42 -13.36
N LEU A 21 21.49 -4.05 -14.24
CA LEU A 21 21.52 -3.72 -15.66
C LEU A 21 20.53 -4.60 -16.43
N LEU A 22 19.96 -4.05 -17.49
CA LEU A 22 19.16 -4.83 -18.41
C LEU A 22 20.05 -5.82 -19.17
N PRO A 23 19.58 -7.07 -19.37
CA PRO A 23 20.24 -8.00 -20.27
C PRO A 23 20.37 -7.34 -21.65
N GLN A 24 21.52 -7.54 -22.31
CA GLN A 24 21.81 -7.12 -23.69
C GLN A 24 22.12 -5.62 -23.91
N SER A 25 21.48 -4.67 -23.22
CA SER A 25 21.70 -3.23 -23.49
C SER A 25 22.76 -2.56 -22.61
N LYS A 26 23.22 -3.23 -21.54
CA LYS A 26 24.01 -2.63 -20.43
C LYS A 26 23.38 -1.36 -19.81
N ALA A 27 22.16 -0.99 -20.22
CA ALA A 27 21.46 0.16 -19.68
C ALA A 27 21.05 -0.14 -18.24
N SER A 28 21.06 0.90 -17.41
CA SER A 28 20.59 0.81 -16.02
C SER A 28 19.10 0.45 -16.03
N GLY A 29 18.74 -0.59 -15.28
CA GLY A 29 17.36 -1.01 -15.08
C GLY A 29 16.81 -0.47 -13.76
N LEU A 30 17.32 -1.00 -12.65
CA LEU A 30 16.95 -0.61 -11.29
C LEU A 30 18.20 -0.22 -10.49
N ARG A 31 18.17 0.93 -9.84
CA ARG A 31 19.18 1.35 -8.85
C ARG A 31 18.56 1.29 -7.46
N CYS A 32 19.20 0.52 -6.59
CA CYS A 32 18.85 0.43 -5.17
C CYS A 32 20.00 1.08 -4.39
N ARG A 33 19.70 1.98 -3.45
CA ARG A 33 20.72 2.60 -2.59
C ARG A 33 20.20 2.87 -1.18
N VAL A 34 21.12 3.03 -0.25
CA VAL A 34 20.85 3.47 1.11
C VAL A 34 21.57 4.79 1.33
N ASP A 35 20.87 5.79 1.84
CA ASP A 35 21.46 7.09 2.17
C ASP A 35 22.03 7.14 3.60
N GLU A 36 22.50 8.31 4.00
CA GLU A 36 23.12 8.54 5.33
C GLU A 36 22.12 8.43 6.49
N HIS A 37 20.81 8.47 6.20
CA HIS A 37 19.72 8.33 7.16
C HIS A 37 19.13 6.92 7.17
N GLU A 38 19.82 5.95 6.57
CA GLU A 38 19.33 4.57 6.36
C GLU A 38 18.06 4.48 5.50
N THR A 39 17.73 5.54 4.76
CA THR A 39 16.60 5.54 3.84
C THR A 39 16.92 4.69 2.62
N ARG A 40 16.03 3.76 2.31
CA ARG A 40 16.12 2.88 1.15
C ARG A 40 15.49 3.57 -0.04
N ILE A 41 16.28 3.74 -1.10
CA ILE A 41 15.89 4.48 -2.29
C ILE A 41 15.93 3.52 -3.47
N TYR A 42 14.79 3.35 -4.14
CA TYR A 42 14.64 2.48 -5.32
C TYR A 42 14.25 3.31 -6.53
N GLU A 43 15.14 3.35 -7.51
CA GLU A 43 15.03 4.20 -8.70
C GLU A 43 15.01 3.32 -9.96
N VAL A 44 13.91 3.36 -10.72
CA VAL A 44 13.78 2.65 -11.99
C VAL A 44 14.18 3.57 -13.13
N ALA A 45 15.12 3.13 -13.95
CA ALA A 45 15.56 3.82 -15.15
C ALA A 45 14.95 3.24 -16.42
N ASN A 46 14.78 1.91 -16.49
CA ASN A 46 14.18 1.21 -17.63
C ASN A 46 13.46 -0.07 -17.19
N GLY A 47 12.30 -0.35 -17.76
CA GLY A 47 11.49 -1.54 -17.49
C GLY A 47 10.52 -1.37 -16.32
N SER A 48 10.10 -2.50 -15.74
CA SER A 48 9.20 -2.51 -14.59
C SER A 48 9.61 -3.59 -13.61
N TYR A 49 9.55 -3.28 -12.32
CA TYR A 49 10.09 -4.13 -11.27
C TYR A 49 9.09 -4.33 -10.15
N GLN A 50 8.70 -5.58 -9.94
CA GLN A 50 7.93 -5.99 -8.79
C GLN A 50 8.84 -6.10 -7.57
N MET A 51 8.39 -5.56 -6.44
CA MET A 51 9.11 -5.67 -5.18
C MET A 51 8.19 -5.84 -3.98
N THR A 52 8.68 -6.56 -2.98
CA THR A 52 8.08 -6.66 -1.67
C THR A 52 8.82 -5.74 -0.71
N LEU A 53 8.09 -4.82 -0.10
CA LEU A 53 8.60 -3.88 0.88
C LEU A 53 8.14 -4.31 2.27
N LYS A 54 9.10 -4.36 3.20
CA LYS A 54 8.88 -4.66 4.61
C LYS A 54 9.49 -3.58 5.48
N TRP A 55 8.75 -3.15 6.50
CA TRP A 55 9.18 -2.22 7.54
C TRP A 55 8.37 -2.45 8.81
N ASN A 56 8.79 -1.86 9.93
CA ASN A 56 8.03 -1.92 11.17
C ASN A 56 7.38 -0.55 11.44
N ALA A 57 6.09 -0.54 11.71
CA ALA A 57 5.38 0.67 12.14
C ALA A 57 4.54 0.34 13.38
N GLN A 58 4.72 1.12 14.46
CA GLN A 58 3.97 0.96 15.72
C GLN A 58 4.07 -0.45 16.32
N GLY A 59 5.24 -1.10 16.19
CA GLY A 59 5.48 -2.46 16.71
C GLY A 59 4.82 -3.58 15.89
N LYS A 60 4.27 -3.28 14.71
CA LYS A 60 3.73 -4.27 13.76
C LYS A 60 4.56 -4.28 12.48
N GLU A 61 4.78 -5.47 11.93
CA GLU A 61 5.39 -5.63 10.61
C GLU A 61 4.39 -5.20 9.54
N CYS A 62 4.79 -4.24 8.71
CA CYS A 62 4.09 -3.83 7.50
C CYS A 62 4.74 -4.51 6.30
N ASN A 63 3.90 -5.05 5.40
CA ASN A 63 4.36 -5.79 4.23
C ASN A 63 3.46 -5.47 3.03
N ILE A 64 4.02 -4.86 1.99
CA ILE A 64 3.28 -4.59 0.74
C ILE A 64 4.05 -5.13 -0.46
N LYS A 65 3.32 -5.38 -1.54
CA LYS A 65 3.87 -5.71 -2.84
C LYS A 65 3.51 -4.61 -3.82
N ILE A 66 4.51 -4.09 -4.50
CA ILE A 66 4.34 -3.00 -5.47
C ILE A 66 5.00 -3.36 -6.80
N ASN A 67 4.61 -2.66 -7.85
CA ASN A 67 5.32 -2.60 -9.12
C ASN A 67 5.79 -1.16 -9.36
N ILE A 68 7.03 -0.96 -9.79
CA ILE A 68 7.56 0.35 -10.15
C ILE A 68 7.89 0.34 -11.64
N HIS A 69 7.40 1.33 -12.37
CA HIS A 69 7.59 1.47 -13.81
C HIS A 69 8.56 2.60 -14.15
N ASP A 70 9.25 2.47 -15.28
CA ASP A 70 10.16 3.48 -15.83
C ASP A 70 9.47 4.76 -16.33
N ASN A 71 8.15 4.71 -16.52
CA ASN A 71 7.30 5.87 -16.78
C ASN A 71 6.98 6.69 -15.51
N GLY A 72 7.44 6.24 -14.33
CA GLY A 72 7.22 6.90 -13.05
C GLY A 72 5.98 6.45 -12.28
N SER A 73 5.11 5.60 -12.85
CA SER A 73 3.99 5.03 -12.09
C SER A 73 4.48 3.99 -11.09
N VAL A 74 3.80 3.94 -9.95
CA VAL A 74 3.97 2.91 -8.92
C VAL A 74 2.60 2.30 -8.66
N GLU A 75 2.48 0.98 -8.73
CA GLU A 75 1.24 0.25 -8.53
C GLU A 75 1.29 -0.58 -7.25
N LEU A 76 0.28 -0.47 -6.40
CA LEU A 76 0.07 -1.33 -5.24
C LEU A 76 -0.61 -2.62 -5.67
N LEU A 77 0.09 -3.74 -5.55
CA LEU A 77 -0.41 -5.06 -5.92
C LEU A 77 -1.05 -5.78 -4.72
N GLU A 78 -0.43 -5.67 -3.53
CA GLU A 78 -0.90 -6.30 -2.30
C GLU A 78 -0.57 -5.39 -1.10
N SER A 79 -1.56 -5.10 -0.23
CA SER A 79 -1.38 -4.19 0.92
C SER A 79 -1.29 -4.88 2.29
N ASN A 80 -1.68 -6.15 2.40
CA ASN A 80 -1.67 -6.97 3.62
C ASN A 80 -2.11 -6.22 4.91
N SER A 81 -3.25 -5.53 4.84
CA SER A 81 -3.83 -4.78 5.97
C SER A 81 -3.01 -3.57 6.48
N VAL A 82 -2.05 -3.09 5.68
CA VAL A 82 -1.36 -1.83 5.96
C VAL A 82 -2.32 -0.66 5.76
N THR A 83 -2.46 0.16 6.79
CA THR A 83 -3.29 1.37 6.81
C THR A 83 -2.60 2.56 6.14
N GLU A 84 -3.36 3.57 5.76
CA GLU A 84 -2.79 4.81 5.19
C GLU A 84 -1.90 5.53 6.20
N GLU A 85 -2.26 5.52 7.49
CA GLU A 85 -1.46 6.11 8.56
C GLU A 85 -0.10 5.41 8.67
N GLN A 86 -0.07 4.08 8.54
CA GLN A 86 1.17 3.31 8.55
C GLN A 86 2.03 3.58 7.31
N LEU A 87 1.42 3.83 6.15
CA LEU A 87 2.13 4.25 4.93
C LEU A 87 2.70 5.66 5.09
N ARG A 88 1.91 6.62 5.57
CA ARG A 88 2.35 8.01 5.80
C ARG A 88 3.43 8.11 6.88
N ALA A 89 3.40 7.23 7.88
CA ALA A 89 4.44 7.14 8.89
C ALA A 89 5.76 6.56 8.36
N ASN A 90 5.76 5.92 7.19
CA ASN A 90 6.98 5.37 6.60
C ASN A 90 7.91 6.51 6.12
N LYS A 91 9.07 6.62 6.77
CA LYS A 91 10.16 7.52 6.38
C LYS A 91 11.36 6.78 5.78
N GLU A 92 11.30 5.46 5.76
CA GLU A 92 12.43 4.59 5.43
C GLU A 92 12.52 4.25 3.95
N VAL A 93 11.49 4.58 3.14
CA VAL A 93 11.38 4.14 1.76
C VAL A 93 11.01 5.29 0.82
N ILE A 94 11.86 5.47 -0.20
CA ILE A 94 11.66 6.36 -1.34
C ILE A 94 11.68 5.51 -2.61
N ILE A 95 10.72 5.72 -3.49
CA ILE A 95 10.52 4.90 -4.70
C ILE A 95 10.11 5.75 -5.89
N GLY A 96 10.49 5.32 -7.09
CA GLY A 96 9.96 5.87 -8.33
C GLY A 96 10.94 5.79 -9.48
N ARG A 97 10.71 6.62 -10.50
CA ARG A 97 11.62 6.78 -11.62
C ARG A 97 12.92 7.44 -11.16
N GLN A 98 14.02 7.10 -11.85
CA GLN A 98 15.33 7.70 -11.60
C GLN A 98 15.25 9.23 -11.59
N TYR A 99 15.80 9.86 -10.53
CA TYR A 99 15.75 11.32 -10.27
C TYR A 99 14.37 11.91 -9.93
N GLU A 100 13.29 11.12 -9.99
CA GLU A 100 11.92 11.55 -9.71
C GLU A 100 11.27 10.75 -8.56
N ALA A 101 12.07 9.97 -7.83
CA ALA A 101 11.59 9.12 -6.75
C ALA A 101 11.04 9.96 -5.58
N LYS A 102 9.94 9.48 -4.99
CA LYS A 102 9.18 10.15 -3.94
C LYS A 102 9.01 9.24 -2.72
N PRO A 103 8.67 9.79 -1.54
CA PRO A 103 8.26 8.99 -0.40
C PRO A 103 7.17 7.99 -0.78
N LEU A 104 7.22 6.79 -0.18
CA LEU A 104 6.31 5.68 -0.51
C LEU A 104 4.81 6.08 -0.50
N HIS A 105 4.40 6.85 0.51
CA HIS A 105 3.01 7.30 0.63
C HIS A 105 2.58 8.26 -0.49
N GLU A 106 3.48 9.14 -0.95
CA GLU A 106 3.21 10.06 -2.06
C GLU A 106 3.10 9.31 -3.39
N ALA A 107 4.01 8.35 -3.60
CA ALA A 107 4.01 7.51 -4.80
C ALA A 107 2.72 6.69 -4.95
N LEU A 108 2.07 6.33 -3.84
CA LEU A 108 0.83 5.54 -3.80
C LEU A 108 -0.44 6.38 -3.55
N ALA A 109 -0.32 7.70 -3.37
CA ALA A 109 -1.42 8.56 -2.90
C ALA A 109 -2.68 8.48 -3.78
N SER A 110 -2.52 8.44 -5.11
CA SER A 110 -3.66 8.37 -6.05
C SER A 110 -4.44 7.06 -5.94
N GLN A 111 -3.80 5.96 -5.55
CA GLN A 111 -4.45 4.65 -5.42
C GLN A 111 -5.16 4.50 -4.08
N LEU A 112 -4.59 5.03 -3.00
CA LEU A 112 -5.22 5.03 -1.68
C LEU A 112 -6.58 5.75 -1.69
N GLN A 113 -6.67 6.87 -2.41
CA GLN A 113 -7.93 7.61 -2.59
C GLN A 113 -8.99 6.78 -3.33
N GLN A 114 -8.59 6.01 -4.34
CA GLN A 114 -9.51 5.15 -5.09
C GLN A 114 -10.01 3.97 -4.24
N THR A 115 -9.14 3.35 -3.44
CA THR A 115 -9.52 2.25 -2.55
C THR A 115 -10.50 2.71 -1.46
N GLN A 116 -10.32 3.89 -0.87
CA GLN A 116 -11.26 4.45 0.11
C GLN A 116 -12.64 4.74 -0.50
N LEU A 117 -12.68 5.27 -1.72
CA LEU A 117 -13.93 5.49 -2.46
C LEU A 117 -14.66 4.18 -2.77
N GLN A 118 -13.93 3.10 -3.06
CA GLN A 118 -14.52 1.78 -3.30
C GLN A 118 -15.06 1.14 -2.00
N GLN A 119 -14.29 1.18 -0.90
CA GLN A 119 -14.73 0.63 0.39
C GLN A 119 -15.99 1.34 0.92
N SER A 120 -16.03 2.67 0.85
CA SER A 120 -17.22 3.45 1.22
C SER A 120 -18.44 3.13 0.33
N SER A 121 -18.24 2.88 -0.98
CA SER A 121 -19.31 2.46 -1.88
C SER A 121 -19.85 1.07 -1.54
N GLU A 122 -18.98 0.14 -1.17
CA GLU A 122 -19.34 -1.23 -0.81
C GLU A 122 -20.08 -1.31 0.53
N GLU A 123 -19.64 -0.55 1.53
CA GLU A 123 -20.37 -0.42 2.80
C GLU A 123 -21.77 0.16 2.59
N VAL A 124 -21.91 1.22 1.78
CA VAL A 124 -23.23 1.79 1.44
C VAL A 124 -24.12 0.76 0.74
N LYS A 125 -23.58 -0.03 -0.21
CA LYS A 125 -24.33 -1.12 -0.85
C LYS A 125 -24.77 -2.18 0.16
N PHE A 126 -23.91 -2.53 1.12
CA PHE A 126 -24.24 -3.49 2.17
C PHE A 126 -25.36 -2.98 3.08
N PHE A 127 -25.28 -1.73 3.54
CA PHE A 127 -26.33 -1.10 4.34
C PHE A 127 -27.66 -1.00 3.59
N VAL A 128 -27.64 -0.61 2.32
CA VAL A 128 -28.84 -0.55 1.46
C VAL A 128 -29.45 -1.94 1.25
N ALA A 129 -28.62 -2.97 1.02
CA ALA A 129 -29.08 -4.35 0.89
C ALA A 129 -29.69 -4.88 2.20
N ALA A 130 -29.05 -4.62 3.34
CA ALA A 130 -29.55 -5.00 4.66
C ALA A 130 -30.88 -4.30 4.99
N PHE A 131 -30.98 -2.99 4.71
CA PHE A 131 -32.20 -2.22 4.90
C PHE A 131 -33.35 -2.75 4.03
N ASN A 132 -33.09 -3.02 2.75
CA ASN A 132 -34.09 -3.59 1.82
C ASN A 132 -34.52 -5.01 2.21
N LYS A 133 -33.62 -5.80 2.80
CA LYS A 133 -33.95 -7.13 3.34
C LYS A 133 -34.84 -7.06 4.57
N CYS A 134 -34.59 -6.13 5.49
CA CYS A 134 -35.47 -5.90 6.65
C CYS A 134 -36.86 -5.39 6.23
N ARG A 135 -36.95 -4.59 5.17
CA ARG A 135 -38.23 -4.08 4.65
C ARG A 135 -39.10 -5.16 3.98
N ARG A 136 -38.52 -6.27 3.49
CA ARG A 136 -39.25 -7.41 2.90
C ARG A 136 -39.79 -8.42 3.92
N LEU A 137 -39.44 -8.29 5.19
CA LEU A 137 -40.14 -9.01 6.25
C LEU A 137 -41.41 -8.21 6.54
N GLU A 138 -42.48 -8.51 5.79
CA GLU A 138 -43.82 -8.11 6.15
C GLU A 138 -44.09 -8.60 7.57
N TRP A 139 -44.33 -7.65 8.47
CA TRP A 139 -44.78 -7.93 9.82
C TRP A 139 -46.11 -8.67 9.69
N PRO A 140 -46.29 -9.87 10.28
CA PRO A 140 -47.63 -10.39 10.45
C PRO A 140 -48.39 -9.35 11.27
N THR A 141 -49.52 -8.89 10.75
CA THR A 141 -50.43 -7.93 11.39
C THR A 141 -50.80 -8.45 12.78
N ILE A 142 -50.05 -8.05 13.80
CA ILE A 142 -50.44 -8.27 15.20
C ILE A 142 -51.59 -7.30 15.44
N LYS A 143 -52.81 -7.85 15.50
CA LYS A 143 -53.99 -7.11 15.97
C LYS A 143 -53.63 -6.43 17.29
N ALA A 144 -53.81 -5.11 17.33
CA ALA A 144 -53.65 -4.31 18.52
C ALA A 144 -54.54 -4.86 19.65
N SER A 145 -53.92 -5.48 20.65
CA SER A 145 -54.50 -5.57 21.99
C SER A 145 -53.90 -4.46 22.84
N SER A 146 -54.80 -3.62 23.35
CA SER A 146 -54.57 -2.50 24.25
C SER A 146 -53.64 -2.85 25.41
N PHE A 147 -52.55 -2.12 25.56
CA PHE A 147 -51.82 -2.04 26.83
C PHE A 147 -52.15 -0.71 27.50
N CYS A 148 -52.91 -0.80 28.60
CA CYS A 148 -53.18 0.30 29.50
C CYS A 148 -51.87 0.81 30.12
N CYS A 149 -51.71 2.12 30.16
CA CYS A 149 -50.69 2.80 30.95
C CYS A 149 -51.37 3.24 32.26
N SER A 150 -51.06 2.58 33.36
CA SER A 150 -51.44 3.03 34.71
C SER A 150 -50.25 3.73 35.36
N LYS A 151 -50.45 4.98 35.77
CA LYS A 151 -49.78 5.57 36.93
C LYS A 151 -50.74 5.51 38.11
#